data_AF-A0A1P8MSW0-F1
#
_entry.id   AF-A0A1P8MSW0-F1
#
_cell.length_a   1.000
_cell.length_b   1.000
_cell.length_c   1.000
_cell.angle_alpha   90.00
_cell.angle_beta   90.00
_cell.angle_gamma   90.00
#
_symmetry.space_group_name_H-M   'P 1'
#
loop_
_entity.id
_entity.type
_entity.pdbx_description
1 polymer ?
#
loop_
_entity_poly.entity_id
_entity_poly.type
_entity_poly.pdbx_seq_one_letter_code
_entity_poly.pdbx_strand_id
1 'polypeptide(L)'
;MSDYNDEIENLEENTDGLRQTLDATSAMVTGFDGELRRMRESLAATNKDVATLEKGLSRGLRKAFDGLVFDGMSLSDALDGLANSMINATYNAAMKPVTDHVGGLLATGASNIFESILPFADGAPFSQGRVMPFASGGVVSSATPFGMRGGMGVMGEAGPEAIMPLARGPDGKLGVRGGGTQSGPTVVMNITTPDVQGFARSQNQIAAQMNRALSRANRNR
;
A
#
# COMPACT_ATOMS: atom_id res chain seq x y z
N MET A 1 71.98 -30.51 -13.16
CA MET A 1 71.51 -29.19 -12.68
C MET A 1 70.24 -28.75 -13.41
N SER A 2 70.05 -29.07 -14.70
CA SER A 2 68.80 -28.77 -15.43
C SER A 2 67.59 -29.60 -14.97
N ASP A 3 67.71 -30.94 -14.92
CA ASP A 3 66.58 -31.83 -14.56
C ASP A 3 65.91 -31.53 -13.19
N TYR A 4 66.69 -31.07 -12.21
CA TYR A 4 66.15 -30.70 -10.90
C TYR A 4 65.34 -29.41 -10.92
N ASN A 5 65.65 -28.48 -11.83
CA ASN A 5 64.86 -27.26 -11.98
C ASN A 5 63.53 -27.56 -12.68
N ASP A 6 63.55 -28.45 -13.68
CA ASP A 6 62.35 -28.85 -14.42
C ASP A 6 61.35 -29.62 -13.52
N GLU A 7 61.84 -30.47 -12.61
CA GLU A 7 60.98 -31.13 -11.61
C GLU A 7 60.37 -30.15 -10.60
N ILE A 8 61.12 -29.13 -10.17
CA ILE A 8 60.62 -28.10 -9.23
C ILE A 8 59.58 -27.21 -9.91
N GLU A 9 59.80 -26.81 -11.17
CA GLU A 9 58.87 -25.98 -11.94
C GLU A 9 57.54 -26.72 -12.18
N ASN A 10 57.58 -28.01 -12.53
CA ASN A 10 56.38 -28.84 -12.62
C ASN A 10 55.66 -29.00 -11.28
N LEU A 11 56.40 -29.07 -10.17
CA LEU A 11 55.79 -29.18 -8.83
C LEU A 11 55.10 -27.87 -8.44
N GLU A 12 55.68 -26.72 -8.80
CA GLU A 12 55.11 -25.39 -8.58
C GLU A 12 53.81 -25.21 -9.40
N GLU A 13 53.82 -25.55 -10.69
CA GLU A 13 52.64 -25.48 -11.56
C GLU A 13 51.49 -26.36 -11.03
N ASN A 14 51.79 -27.60 -10.62
CA ASN A 14 50.80 -28.50 -10.02
C ASN A 14 50.26 -27.96 -8.69
N THR A 15 51.11 -27.31 -7.89
CA THR A 15 50.70 -26.72 -6.60
C THR A 15 49.79 -25.50 -6.81
N ASP A 16 50.07 -24.68 -7.82
CA ASP A 16 49.24 -23.52 -8.16
C ASP A 16 47.88 -23.93 -8.74
N GLY A 17 47.84 -24.98 -9.57
CA GLY A 17 46.58 -25.58 -10.02
C GLY A 17 45.74 -26.15 -8.87
N LEU A 18 46.39 -26.76 -7.88
CA LEU A 18 45.72 -27.26 -6.68
C LEU A 18 45.16 -26.11 -5.84
N ARG A 19 45.92 -25.04 -5.62
CA ARG A 19 45.47 -23.83 -4.91
C ARG A 19 44.24 -23.21 -5.57
N GLN A 20 44.27 -23.04 -6.89
CA GLN A 20 43.14 -22.50 -7.65
C GLN A 20 41.88 -23.37 -7.50
N THR A 21 42.04 -24.69 -7.51
CA THR A 21 40.92 -25.63 -7.33
C THR A 21 40.36 -25.59 -5.91
N LEU A 22 41.23 -25.46 -4.91
CA LEU A 22 40.84 -25.30 -3.51
C LEU A 22 40.10 -23.97 -3.28
N ASP A 23 40.54 -22.88 -3.89
CA ASP A 23 39.87 -21.59 -3.83
C ASP A 23 38.48 -21.63 -4.48
N ALA A 24 38.37 -22.25 -5.67
CA ALA A 24 37.09 -22.46 -6.34
C ALA A 24 36.14 -23.33 -5.51
N THR A 25 36.67 -24.36 -4.85
CA THR A 25 35.89 -25.24 -3.95
C THR A 25 35.41 -24.47 -2.71
N SER A 26 36.27 -23.64 -2.11
CA SER A 26 35.92 -22.79 -0.98
C SER A 26 34.80 -21.79 -1.33
N ALA A 27 34.87 -21.19 -2.51
CA ALA A 27 33.81 -20.32 -3.03
C ALA A 27 32.48 -21.07 -3.23
N MET A 28 32.53 -22.29 -3.79
CA MET A 28 31.35 -23.14 -3.96
C MET A 28 30.72 -23.55 -2.62
N VAL A 29 31.53 -23.93 -1.62
CA VAL A 29 31.05 -24.30 -0.28
C VAL A 29 30.39 -23.11 0.41
N THR A 30 30.98 -21.92 0.29
CA THR A 30 30.41 -20.68 0.86
C THR A 30 29.08 -20.33 0.18
N GLY A 31 29.01 -20.46 -1.15
CA GLY A 31 27.77 -20.25 -1.90
C GLY A 31 26.68 -21.26 -1.52
N PHE A 32 27.07 -22.52 -1.33
CA PHE A 32 26.16 -23.58 -0.91
C PHE A 32 25.64 -23.39 0.52
N ASP A 33 26.47 -22.96 1.48
CA ASP A 33 25.99 -22.59 2.83
C ASP A 33 24.94 -21.48 2.77
N GLY A 34 25.17 -20.47 1.93
CA GLY A 34 24.20 -19.40 1.68
C GLY A 34 22.87 -19.93 1.13
N GLU A 35 22.92 -20.88 0.20
CA GLU A 35 21.71 -21.48 -0.37
C GLU A 35 20.97 -22.39 0.62
N LEU A 36 21.70 -23.16 1.43
CA LEU A 36 21.10 -23.97 2.50
C LEU A 36 20.38 -23.10 3.53
N ARG A 37 20.93 -21.93 3.87
CA ARG A 37 20.27 -20.98 4.79
C ARG A 37 18.98 -20.42 4.18
N ARG A 38 19.02 -20.01 2.91
CA ARG A 38 17.81 -19.57 2.18
C ARG A 38 16.75 -20.67 2.10
N MET A 39 17.16 -21.91 1.82
CA MET A 39 16.26 -23.06 1.80
C MET A 39 15.65 -23.30 3.18
N ARG A 40 16.43 -23.23 4.27
CA ARG A 40 15.91 -23.37 5.64
C ARG A 40 14.90 -22.28 6.00
N GLU A 41 15.14 -21.05 5.60
CA GLU A 41 14.21 -19.93 5.79
C GLU A 41 12.91 -20.15 5.01
N SER A 42 13.01 -20.56 3.75
CA SER A 42 11.85 -20.91 2.91
C SER A 42 11.03 -22.07 3.48
N LEU A 43 11.71 -23.13 3.94
CA LEU A 43 11.06 -24.26 4.60
C LEU A 43 10.40 -23.85 5.94
N ALA A 44 11.03 -22.96 6.71
CA ALA A 44 10.45 -22.45 7.95
C ALA A 44 9.19 -21.60 7.69
N ALA A 45 9.21 -20.75 6.66
CA ALA A 45 8.04 -19.99 6.23
C ALA A 45 6.92 -20.93 5.75
N THR A 46 7.24 -21.90 4.92
CA THR A 46 6.30 -22.91 4.42
C THR A 46 5.66 -23.69 5.57
N ASN A 47 6.43 -24.11 6.58
CA ASN A 47 5.91 -24.79 7.76
C ASN A 47 4.91 -23.93 8.55
N LYS A 48 5.17 -22.61 8.66
CA LYS A 48 4.25 -21.67 9.31
C LYS A 48 2.94 -21.51 8.52
N ASP A 49 3.02 -21.50 7.21
CA ASP A 49 1.85 -21.41 6.33
C ASP A 49 1.01 -22.69 6.39
N VAL A 50 1.65 -23.86 6.38
CA VAL A 50 0.99 -25.16 6.56
C VAL A 50 0.27 -25.21 7.91
N ALA A 51 0.91 -24.79 9.00
CA ALA A 51 0.28 -24.75 10.32
C ALA A 51 -0.91 -23.79 10.39
N THR A 52 -0.89 -22.71 9.60
CA THR A 52 -2.00 -21.75 9.51
C THR A 52 -3.15 -22.34 8.70
N LEU A 53 -2.85 -23.00 7.58
CA LEU A 53 -3.83 -23.70 6.76
C LEU A 53 -4.51 -24.82 7.55
N GLU A 54 -3.74 -25.63 8.29
CA GLU A 54 -4.25 -26.70 9.14
C GLU A 54 -5.26 -26.15 10.15
N LYS A 55 -4.90 -25.09 10.89
CA LYS A 55 -5.82 -24.45 11.84
C LYS A 55 -7.07 -23.90 11.17
N GLY A 56 -6.94 -23.30 9.98
CA GLY A 56 -8.07 -22.79 9.21
C GLY A 56 -9.00 -23.91 8.76
N LEU A 57 -8.43 -25.00 8.24
CA LEU A 57 -9.14 -26.18 7.79
C LEU A 57 -9.86 -26.87 8.95
N SER A 58 -9.19 -27.11 10.07
CA SER A 58 -9.82 -27.74 11.25
C SER A 58 -10.97 -26.91 11.80
N ARG A 59 -10.83 -25.58 11.83
CA ARG A 59 -11.91 -24.69 12.26
C ARG A 59 -13.08 -24.68 11.27
N GLY A 60 -12.79 -24.62 9.97
CA GLY A 60 -13.80 -24.65 8.92
C GLY A 60 -14.58 -25.98 8.93
N LEU A 61 -13.86 -27.09 9.01
CA LEU A 61 -14.42 -28.43 9.10
C LEU A 61 -15.27 -28.59 10.36
N ARG A 62 -14.77 -28.18 11.53
CA ARG A 62 -15.53 -28.21 12.78
C ARG A 62 -16.82 -27.38 12.67
N LYS A 63 -16.74 -26.17 12.11
CA LYS A 63 -17.90 -25.30 11.94
C LYS A 63 -18.95 -25.89 10.99
N ALA A 64 -18.51 -26.53 9.90
CA ALA A 64 -19.42 -27.21 8.98
C ALA A 64 -20.11 -28.41 9.64
N PHE A 65 -19.37 -29.20 10.44
CA PHE A 65 -19.94 -30.29 11.22
C PHE A 65 -20.91 -29.81 12.30
N ASP A 66 -20.52 -28.80 13.08
CA ASP A 66 -21.37 -28.23 14.13
C ASP A 66 -22.66 -27.64 13.52
N GLY A 67 -22.56 -26.95 12.38
CA GLY A 67 -23.71 -26.39 11.67
C GLY A 67 -24.66 -27.46 11.08
N LEU A 68 -24.11 -28.56 10.56
CA LEU A 68 -24.92 -29.67 10.04
C LEU A 68 -25.62 -30.45 11.17
N VAL A 69 -24.92 -30.71 12.28
CA VAL A 69 -25.40 -31.58 13.36
C VAL A 69 -26.30 -30.84 14.34
N PHE A 70 -25.93 -29.61 14.73
CA PHE A 70 -26.64 -28.88 15.78
C PHE A 70 -27.57 -27.78 15.24
N ASP A 71 -27.19 -27.11 14.15
CA ASP A 71 -27.98 -26.01 13.58
C ASP A 71 -28.93 -26.45 12.44
N GLY A 72 -28.89 -27.73 12.05
CA GLY A 72 -29.77 -28.27 10.99
C GLY A 72 -29.54 -27.62 9.61
N MET A 73 -28.35 -27.04 9.39
CA MET A 73 -27.99 -26.40 8.13
C MET A 73 -28.04 -27.40 6.98
N SER A 74 -28.51 -26.95 5.81
CA SER A 74 -28.45 -27.79 4.62
C SER A 74 -26.99 -28.02 4.23
N LEU A 75 -26.71 -29.18 3.62
CA LEU A 75 -25.37 -29.47 3.09
C LEU A 75 -24.89 -28.39 2.12
N SER A 76 -25.82 -27.74 1.40
CA SER A 76 -25.54 -26.61 0.52
C SER A 76 -25.04 -25.38 1.28
N ASP A 77 -25.65 -25.02 2.40
CA ASP A 77 -25.19 -23.87 3.22
C ASP A 77 -23.81 -24.13 3.83
N ALA A 78 -23.53 -25.38 4.22
CA ALA A 78 -22.22 -25.79 4.71
C ALA A 78 -21.15 -25.73 3.61
N LEU A 79 -21.48 -26.15 2.39
CA LEU A 79 -20.60 -26.08 1.22
C LEU A 79 -20.36 -24.63 0.78
N ASP A 80 -21.38 -23.76 0.83
CA ASP A 80 -21.24 -22.33 0.56
C ASP A 80 -20.36 -21.65 1.62
N GLY A 81 -20.48 -22.05 2.88
CA GLY A 81 -19.59 -21.59 3.95
C GLY A 81 -18.13 -22.01 3.74
N LEU A 82 -17.90 -23.25 3.30
CA LEU A 82 -16.58 -23.75 2.95
C LEU A 82 -16.00 -23.03 1.72
N ALA A 83 -16.81 -22.83 0.68
CA ALA A 83 -16.42 -22.11 -0.53
C ALA A 83 -16.01 -20.67 -0.22
N ASN A 84 -16.82 -19.95 0.57
CA ASN A 84 -16.49 -18.60 1.02
C ASN A 84 -15.20 -18.57 1.87
N SER A 85 -14.99 -19.58 2.71
CA SER A 85 -13.76 -19.68 3.51
C SER A 85 -12.52 -19.94 2.64
N MET A 86 -12.64 -20.78 1.60
CA MET A 86 -11.57 -21.01 0.62
C MET A 86 -11.28 -19.76 -0.21
N ILE A 87 -12.30 -19.04 -0.66
CA ILE A 87 -12.15 -17.78 -1.42
C ILE A 87 -11.43 -16.75 -0.56
N ASN A 88 -11.85 -16.57 0.69
CA ASN A 88 -11.22 -15.62 1.62
C ASN A 88 -9.78 -16.02 1.97
N ALA A 89 -9.50 -17.31 2.15
CA ALA A 89 -8.14 -17.80 2.41
C ALA A 89 -7.22 -17.57 1.21
N THR A 90 -7.70 -17.85 0.00
CA THR A 90 -6.94 -17.66 -1.24
C THR A 90 -6.72 -16.18 -1.53
N TYR A 91 -7.74 -15.35 -1.35
CA TYR A 91 -7.66 -13.90 -1.47
C TYR A 91 -6.64 -13.31 -0.48
N ASN A 92 -6.72 -13.70 0.79
CA ASN A 92 -5.76 -13.25 1.81
C ASN A 92 -4.35 -13.76 1.54
N ALA A 93 -4.18 -14.99 1.04
CA ALA A 93 -2.87 -15.50 0.64
C ALA A 93 -2.27 -14.72 -0.54
N ALA A 94 -3.09 -14.29 -1.50
CA ALA A 94 -2.67 -13.47 -2.63
C ALA A 94 -2.39 -12.00 -2.26
N MET A 95 -3.10 -11.45 -1.27
CA MET A 95 -2.94 -10.07 -0.80
C MET A 95 -1.86 -9.91 0.28
N LYS A 96 -1.50 -10.99 1.00
CA LYS A 96 -0.44 -10.98 2.02
C LYS A 96 0.90 -10.45 1.49
N PRO A 97 1.44 -10.92 0.35
CA PRO A 97 2.71 -10.42 -0.18
C PRO A 97 2.69 -8.92 -0.48
N VAL A 98 1.56 -8.39 -0.97
CA VAL A 98 1.38 -6.96 -1.24
C VAL A 98 1.30 -6.18 0.07
N THR A 99 0.56 -6.70 1.04
CA THR A 99 0.42 -6.08 2.37
C THR A 99 1.74 -6.12 3.14
N ASP A 100 2.51 -7.20 3.01
CA ASP A 100 3.83 -7.38 3.64
C ASP A 100 4.91 -6.57 2.92
N HIS A 101 4.84 -6.40 1.59
CA HIS A 101 5.73 -5.48 0.87
C HIS A 101 5.40 -4.01 1.17
N VAL A 102 4.13 -3.62 1.19
CA VAL A 102 3.74 -2.23 1.51
C VAL A 102 3.98 -1.93 3.00
N GLY A 103 3.67 -2.88 3.89
CA GLY A 103 3.97 -2.79 5.31
C GLY A 103 5.46 -2.82 5.61
N GLY A 104 6.23 -3.63 4.88
CA GLY A 104 7.68 -3.71 4.94
C GLY A 104 8.36 -2.45 4.39
N LEU A 105 7.85 -1.85 3.32
CA LEU A 105 8.36 -0.58 2.78
C LEU A 105 7.98 0.63 3.65
N LEU A 106 6.81 0.62 4.29
CA LEU A 106 6.45 1.60 5.31
C LEU A 106 7.30 1.44 6.58
N ALA A 107 7.59 0.20 7.00
CA ALA A 107 8.47 -0.08 8.12
C ALA A 107 9.93 0.25 7.80
N THR A 108 10.42 -0.07 6.60
CA THR A 108 11.79 0.24 6.15
C THR A 108 11.95 1.74 5.87
N GLY A 109 10.90 2.43 5.42
CA GLY A 109 10.85 3.89 5.36
C GLY A 109 10.95 4.54 6.75
N ALA A 110 10.35 3.94 7.78
CA ALA A 110 10.51 4.37 9.17
C ALA A 110 11.89 4.01 9.75
N SER A 111 12.47 2.86 9.38
CA SER A 111 13.79 2.40 9.85
C SER A 111 14.95 3.14 9.19
N ASN A 112 14.87 3.48 7.90
CA ASN A 112 15.88 4.28 7.19
C ASN A 112 15.94 5.73 7.69
N ILE A 113 14.83 6.25 8.25
CA ILE A 113 14.80 7.53 8.96
C ILE A 113 15.46 7.39 10.35
N PHE A 114 15.36 6.22 10.98
CA PHE A 114 16.03 5.94 12.27
C PHE A 114 17.54 5.69 12.12
N GLU A 115 17.99 5.05 11.04
CA GLU A 115 19.40 4.70 10.84
C GLU A 115 20.22 5.84 10.18
N SER A 116 19.57 6.75 9.45
CA SER A 116 20.22 7.96 8.91
C SER A 116 20.42 9.09 9.94
N ILE A 117 20.02 8.88 11.20
CA ILE A 117 20.10 9.86 12.32
C ILE A 117 21.23 9.53 13.32
N LEU A 118 22.20 8.67 13.01
CA LEU A 118 23.43 8.58 13.84
C LEU A 118 24.69 8.60 12.97
N PRO A 119 25.18 9.82 12.67
CA PRO A 119 26.49 10.17 13.18
C PRO A 119 26.46 11.59 13.76
N PHE A 120 25.75 11.78 14.88
CA PHE A 120 25.83 13.03 15.62
C PHE A 120 26.21 12.72 17.06
N ALA A 121 27.50 12.88 17.33
CA ALA A 121 28.05 13.04 18.66
C ALA A 121 27.41 14.27 19.31
N ASP A 122 27.06 14.13 20.59
CA ASP A 122 26.51 15.14 21.49
C ASP A 122 25.03 15.55 21.31
N GLY A 123 24.17 14.78 21.98
CA GLY A 123 22.98 15.31 22.64
C GLY A 123 21.72 15.43 21.78
N ALA A 124 21.01 14.32 21.60
CA ALA A 124 19.65 14.32 21.04
C ALA A 124 18.61 14.66 22.14
N PRO A 125 17.97 15.86 22.15
CA PRO A 125 16.89 16.19 23.09
C PRO A 125 15.55 15.51 22.76
N PHE A 126 15.54 14.60 21.78
CA PHE A 126 14.34 13.95 21.26
C PHE A 126 13.97 12.65 21.98
N SER A 127 14.79 12.19 22.94
CA SER A 127 14.59 10.91 23.65
C SER A 127 13.51 10.94 24.74
N GLN A 128 12.82 12.06 24.96
CA GLN A 128 11.84 12.20 26.05
C GLN A 128 10.39 12.44 25.59
N GLY A 129 9.95 11.66 24.60
CA GLY A 129 8.57 11.16 24.54
C GLY A 129 7.45 12.21 24.53
N ARG A 130 7.69 13.42 24.02
CA ARG A 130 6.62 14.41 23.87
C ARG A 130 6.82 15.38 22.72
N VAL A 131 7.15 14.84 21.55
CA VAL A 131 6.78 15.49 20.30
C VAL A 131 5.48 14.81 19.90
N MET A 132 4.34 15.45 20.17
CA MET A 132 3.12 15.14 19.40
C MET A 132 3.47 15.60 17.98
N PRO A 133 3.75 14.69 17.02
CA PRO A 133 3.75 15.12 15.64
C PRO A 133 2.32 15.58 15.40
N PHE A 134 2.13 16.79 14.89
CA PHE A 134 0.84 17.21 14.33
C PHE A 134 0.58 16.33 13.11
N ALA A 135 0.14 15.10 13.38
CA ALA A 135 -0.22 14.12 12.39
C ALA A 135 -1.51 14.63 11.78
N SER A 136 -1.41 14.99 10.49
CA SER A 136 -2.41 15.69 9.69
C SER A 136 -2.63 17.15 10.12
N GLY A 137 -2.35 18.10 9.21
CA GLY A 137 -2.49 19.53 9.42
C GLY A 137 -3.90 19.92 9.89
N GLY A 138 -4.06 20.02 11.21
CA GLY A 138 -5.23 20.56 11.86
C GLY A 138 -5.03 22.04 12.15
N VAL A 139 -6.00 22.86 11.74
CA VAL A 139 -6.04 24.29 12.06
C VAL A 139 -6.38 24.45 13.54
N VAL A 140 -5.52 25.14 14.28
CA VAL A 140 -5.74 25.44 15.70
C VAL A 140 -6.65 26.68 15.77
N SER A 141 -7.96 26.44 15.72
CA SER A 141 -8.99 27.49 15.71
C SER A 141 -9.24 28.18 17.05
N SER A 142 -8.53 27.77 18.12
CA SER A 142 -8.62 28.40 19.44
C SER A 142 -7.30 28.23 20.21
N ALA A 143 -7.03 29.17 21.12
CA ALA A 143 -5.84 29.24 21.95
C ALA A 143 -5.57 27.89 22.64
N THR A 144 -4.65 27.10 22.08
CA THR A 144 -4.35 25.75 22.57
C THR A 144 -3.03 25.79 23.33
N PRO A 145 -3.05 25.53 24.65
CA PRO A 145 -1.82 25.50 25.43
C PRO A 145 -1.04 24.22 25.12
N PHE A 146 0.26 24.36 24.89
CA PHE A 146 1.19 23.23 24.80
C PHE A 146 2.34 23.43 25.80
N GLY A 147 2.72 22.35 26.47
CA GLY A 147 3.78 22.40 27.47
C GLY A 147 5.16 22.47 26.82
N MET A 148 5.97 23.46 27.19
CA MET A 148 7.38 23.58 26.84
C MET A 148 8.25 23.28 28.08
N ARG A 149 9.54 22.99 27.88
CA ARG A 149 10.46 22.75 28.99
C ARG A 149 10.68 24.06 29.76
N GLY A 150 10.02 24.20 30.91
CA GLY A 150 10.09 25.40 31.76
C GLY A 150 8.88 26.35 31.69
N GLY A 151 7.79 25.99 31.00
CA GLY A 151 6.58 26.82 30.98
C GLY A 151 5.48 26.30 30.06
N MET A 152 4.34 27.00 30.04
CA MET A 152 3.21 26.70 29.15
C MET A 152 3.17 27.76 28.03
N GLY A 153 3.27 27.31 26.77
CA GLY A 153 3.10 28.16 25.58
C GLY A 153 1.67 28.07 25.07
N VAL A 154 1.12 29.14 24.52
CA VAL A 154 -0.22 29.15 23.91
C VAL A 154 -0.07 29.37 22.42
N MET A 155 -0.59 28.44 21.61
CA MET A 155 -0.68 28.58 20.17
C MET A 155 -2.05 29.17 19.81
N GLY A 156 -2.06 30.34 19.20
CA GLY A 156 -3.26 31.00 18.71
C GLY A 156 -2.91 31.84 17.49
N GLU A 157 -3.60 31.61 16.39
CA GLU A 157 -3.43 32.37 15.15
C GLU A 157 -4.15 33.72 15.29
N ALA A 158 -3.60 34.79 14.69
CA ALA A 158 -4.04 36.17 14.89
C ALA A 158 -5.44 36.51 14.29
N GLY A 159 -6.17 35.52 13.80
CA GLY A 159 -7.53 35.66 13.26
C GLY A 159 -7.89 34.46 12.37
N PRO A 160 -9.18 34.27 12.02
CA PRO A 160 -9.61 33.16 11.18
C PRO A 160 -9.08 33.34 9.74
N GLU A 161 -8.05 32.58 9.36
CA GLU A 161 -7.61 32.50 7.96
C GLU A 161 -8.47 31.50 7.19
N ALA A 162 -8.86 31.87 5.96
CA ALA A 162 -9.68 31.02 5.12
C ALA A 162 -8.84 29.87 4.54
N ILE A 163 -9.13 28.63 4.92
CA ILE A 163 -8.61 27.43 4.26
C ILE A 163 -9.21 27.38 2.86
N MET A 164 -8.41 27.69 1.83
CA MET A 164 -8.86 27.58 0.45
C MET A 164 -8.40 26.25 -0.17
N PRO A 165 -9.30 25.49 -0.83
CA PRO A 165 -8.91 24.23 -1.46
C PRO A 165 -7.95 24.52 -2.63
N LEU A 166 -6.71 24.05 -2.53
CA LEU A 166 -5.74 24.09 -3.63
C LEU A 166 -5.99 22.93 -4.59
N ALA A 167 -5.85 23.18 -5.88
CA ALA A 167 -5.82 22.11 -6.88
C ALA A 167 -4.72 22.37 -7.91
N ARG A 168 -4.20 21.27 -8.45
CA ARG A 168 -3.20 21.29 -9.50
C ARG A 168 -3.88 21.56 -10.84
N GLY A 169 -3.43 22.61 -11.53
CA GLY A 169 -3.85 22.92 -12.89
C GLY A 169 -3.24 21.95 -13.91
N PRO A 170 -3.79 21.88 -15.13
CA PRO A 170 -3.22 21.10 -16.24
C PRO A 170 -1.79 21.53 -16.62
N ASP A 171 -1.40 22.75 -16.25
CA ASP A 171 -0.06 23.32 -16.38
C ASP A 171 0.89 22.91 -15.25
N GLY A 172 0.45 22.02 -14.35
CA GLY A 172 1.26 21.48 -13.25
C GLY A 172 1.43 22.40 -12.05
N LYS A 173 0.95 23.65 -12.13
CA LYS A 173 1.03 24.64 -11.05
C LYS A 173 -0.13 24.46 -10.07
N LEU A 174 0.13 24.76 -8.80
CA LEU A 174 -0.89 24.75 -7.75
C LEU A 174 -1.58 26.12 -7.73
N GLY A 175 -2.90 26.12 -7.94
CA GLY A 175 -3.74 27.30 -7.84
C GLY A 175 -4.77 27.15 -6.74
N VAL A 176 -5.23 28.27 -6.19
CA VAL A 176 -6.41 28.31 -5.32
C VAL A 176 -7.63 28.00 -6.19
N ARG A 177 -8.44 27.00 -5.82
CA ARG A 177 -9.76 26.84 -6.42
C ARG A 177 -10.59 28.04 -5.98
N GLY A 178 -10.60 29.09 -6.79
CA GLY A 178 -11.68 30.05 -6.75
C GLY A 178 -12.97 29.25 -6.87
N GLY A 179 -13.88 29.40 -5.91
CA GLY A 179 -15.21 28.78 -5.93
C GLY A 179 -15.94 29.22 -7.19
N GLY A 180 -15.72 28.48 -8.27
CA GLY A 180 -16.10 28.84 -9.62
C GLY A 180 -16.77 27.63 -10.25
N THR A 181 -18.08 27.57 -10.05
CA THR A 181 -19.02 26.79 -10.84
C THR A 181 -18.74 25.29 -10.84
N GLN A 182 -19.33 24.61 -9.86
CA GLN A 182 -19.79 23.24 -10.02
C GLN A 182 -20.51 23.18 -11.37
N SER A 183 -19.84 22.64 -12.40
CA SER A 183 -20.36 22.58 -13.76
C SER A 183 -21.81 22.13 -13.68
N GLY A 184 -22.70 22.98 -14.21
CA GLY A 184 -24.14 22.72 -14.21
C GLY A 184 -24.43 21.30 -14.71
N PRO A 185 -25.55 20.68 -14.29
CA PRO A 185 -25.96 19.40 -14.86
C PRO A 185 -26.01 19.53 -16.39
N THR A 186 -25.13 18.81 -17.08
CA THR A 186 -25.07 18.81 -18.54
C THR A 186 -26.27 18.02 -19.06
N VAL A 187 -27.22 18.71 -19.70
CA VAL A 187 -28.38 18.09 -20.34
C VAL A 187 -28.11 17.98 -21.85
N VAL A 188 -27.88 16.76 -22.33
CA VAL A 188 -27.72 16.48 -23.77
C VAL A 188 -29.07 16.00 -24.33
N MET A 189 -29.58 16.68 -25.36
CA MET A 189 -30.82 16.30 -26.05
C MET A 189 -30.54 16.04 -27.53
N ASN A 190 -30.78 14.81 -27.96
CA ASN A 190 -30.67 14.41 -29.36
C ASN A 190 -32.06 14.49 -30.01
N ILE A 191 -32.22 15.36 -30.99
CA ILE A 191 -33.49 15.59 -31.69
C ILE A 191 -33.35 15.08 -33.12
N THR A 192 -34.17 14.10 -33.48
CA THR A 192 -34.27 13.58 -34.85
C THR A 192 -35.62 13.98 -35.43
N THR A 193 -35.59 14.87 -36.43
CA THR A 193 -36.81 15.31 -37.12
C THR A 193 -36.69 15.01 -38.62
N PRO A 194 -37.70 14.39 -39.25
CA PRO A 194 -37.70 14.12 -40.69
C PRO A 194 -38.06 15.35 -41.55
N ASP A 195 -38.62 16.42 -40.96
CA ASP A 195 -39.03 17.65 -41.63
C ASP A 195 -38.51 18.90 -40.88
N VAL A 196 -37.82 19.79 -41.61
CA VAL A 196 -37.27 21.05 -41.11
C VAL A 196 -38.36 22.07 -40.75
N GLN A 197 -39.51 22.07 -41.44
CA GLN A 197 -40.62 22.97 -41.10
C GLN A 197 -41.35 22.52 -39.83
N GLY A 198 -41.45 21.22 -39.60
CA GLY A 198 -41.89 20.63 -38.33
C GLY A 198 -41.04 21.05 -37.14
N PHE A 199 -39.71 21.09 -37.31
CA PHE A 199 -38.79 21.57 -36.27
C PHE A 199 -38.98 23.05 -35.94
N ALA A 200 -39.14 23.91 -36.96
CA ALA A 200 -39.39 25.33 -36.75
C ALA A 200 -40.68 25.58 -35.94
N ARG A 201 -41.72 24.78 -36.16
CA ARG A 201 -42.98 24.86 -35.39
C ARG A 201 -42.86 24.32 -33.97
N SER A 202 -42.02 23.31 -33.74
CA SER A 202 -41.83 22.66 -32.44
C SER A 202 -40.72 23.28 -31.58
N GLN A 203 -39.96 24.24 -32.11
CA GLN A 203 -38.86 24.93 -31.41
C GLN A 203 -39.29 25.44 -30.02
N ASN A 204 -40.46 26.07 -29.92
CA ASN A 204 -40.99 26.59 -28.66
C ASN A 204 -41.32 25.48 -27.64
N GLN A 205 -41.75 24.31 -28.12
CA GLN A 205 -42.06 23.17 -27.26
C GLN A 205 -40.78 22.51 -26.74
N ILE A 206 -39.76 22.39 -27.59
CA ILE A 206 -38.43 21.87 -27.23
C ILE A 206 -37.78 22.79 -26.19
N ALA A 207 -37.84 24.11 -26.38
CA ALA A 207 -37.34 25.09 -25.42
C ALA A 207 -38.05 24.97 -24.05
N ALA A 208 -39.37 24.76 -24.05
CA ALA A 208 -40.13 24.53 -22.82
C ALA A 208 -39.80 23.20 -22.13
N GLN A 209 -39.43 22.15 -22.88
CA GLN A 209 -38.95 20.88 -22.32
C GLN A 209 -37.53 21.03 -21.73
N MET A 210 -36.65 21.75 -22.42
CA MET A 210 -35.30 22.09 -21.93
C MET A 210 -35.35 22.78 -20.57
N ASN A 211 -36.14 23.84 -20.44
CA ASN A 211 -36.27 24.59 -19.19
C ASN A 211 -36.81 23.74 -18.04
N ARG A 212 -37.73 22.82 -18.33
CA ARG A 212 -38.23 21.84 -17.35
C ARG A 212 -37.15 20.83 -16.94
N ALA A 213 -36.35 20.33 -17.88
CA ALA A 213 -35.25 19.41 -17.60
C ALA A 213 -34.17 20.09 -16.74
N LEU A 214 -33.79 21.32 -17.07
CA LEU A 214 -32.85 22.14 -16.28
C LEU A 214 -33.38 22.44 -14.88
N SER A 215 -34.66 22.78 -14.74
CA SER A 215 -35.28 23.03 -13.43
C SER A 215 -35.30 21.78 -12.54
N ARG A 216 -35.58 20.60 -13.11
CA ARG A 216 -35.52 19.32 -12.39
C ARG A 216 -34.08 18.95 -12.00
N ALA A 217 -33.14 19.14 -12.91
CA ALA A 217 -31.73 18.86 -12.65
C ALA A 217 -31.14 19.79 -11.58
N ASN A 218 -31.59 21.05 -11.51
CA ASN A 218 -31.24 21.97 -10.44
C ASN A 218 -31.88 21.61 -9.09
N ARG A 219 -33.02 20.93 -9.08
CA ARG A 219 -33.73 20.51 -7.86
C ARG A 219 -33.17 19.22 -7.26
N ASN A 220 -32.66 18.32 -8.09
CA ASN A 220 -32.05 17.04 -7.65
C ASN A 220 -30.56 17.17 -7.34
N ARG A 221 -30.13 18.32 -6.80
CA ARG A 221 -28.76 18.61 -6.37
C ARG A 221 -28.59 18.38 -4.88
#